data_AF-A0A2K5C800-F1
#
_entry.id   AF-A0A2K5C800-F1
#
_cell.length_a   1.000
_cell.length_b   1.000
_cell.length_c   1.000
_cell.angle_alpha   90.00
_cell.angle_beta   90.00
_cell.angle_gamma   90.00
#
_symmetry.space_group_name_H-M   'P 1'
#
loop_
_entity.id
_entity.type
_entity.pdbx_description
1 polymer ?
#
loop_
_entity_poly.entity_id
_entity_poly.type
_entity_poly.pdbx_seq_one_letter_code
_entity_poly.pdbx_strand_id
1 'polypeptide(L)'
;MNFQRLQSLWSLAGRPSCPPLLVMASRMQMATLTCLSLLLLWSQMPGAQGQKFQFGPCQAKGVVPQKLWEAFWAVKDTMQAQDNITSVRLLRQEVLQNVSQENEMFAIRDSAHRRFLLFRRAFKQLDMEAALTKALGEVDVLLTWMQKFYKF
;
A
#
# COMPACT_ATOMS: atom_id res chain seq x y z
N MET A 1 -67.56 37.10 42.33
CA MET A 1 -66.50 36.41 41.57
C MET A 1 -66.31 37.17 40.26
N ASN A 2 -65.09 37.68 40.00
CA ASN A 2 -64.88 38.87 39.15
C ASN A 2 -64.21 38.51 37.81
N PHE A 3 -64.84 38.91 36.69
CA PHE A 3 -64.53 38.55 35.30
C PHE A 3 -63.62 39.60 34.63
N GLN A 4 -62.56 40.05 35.31
CA GLN A 4 -61.67 41.14 34.86
C GLN A 4 -60.16 40.79 34.86
N ARG A 5 -59.78 39.54 35.17
CA ARG A 5 -58.36 39.13 35.23
C ARG A 5 -57.84 38.33 34.03
N LEU A 6 -58.70 37.97 33.06
CA LEU A 6 -58.31 37.11 31.94
C LEU A 6 -58.07 37.85 30.60
N GLN A 7 -58.32 39.16 30.53
CA GLN A 7 -58.09 39.94 29.30
C GLN A 7 -56.70 40.61 29.22
N SER A 8 -55.90 40.63 30.28
CA SER A 8 -54.60 41.33 30.27
C SER A 8 -53.39 40.50 29.79
N LEU A 9 -53.55 39.19 29.58
CA LEU A 9 -52.46 38.31 29.12
C LEU A 9 -52.39 38.14 27.60
N TRP A 10 -53.38 38.63 26.85
CA TRP A 10 -53.46 38.47 25.39
C TRP A 10 -52.78 39.60 24.58
N SER A 11 -52.22 40.62 25.24
CA SER A 11 -51.68 41.81 24.55
C SER A 11 -50.14 41.88 24.43
N LEU A 12 -49.40 40.80 24.74
CA LEU A 12 -47.93 40.77 24.64
C LEU A 12 -47.36 39.83 23.57
N ALA A 13 -48.21 39.12 22.81
CA ALA A 13 -47.78 38.23 21.72
C ALA A 13 -47.56 38.95 20.37
N GLY A 14 -47.32 40.26 20.40
CA GLY A 14 -47.05 41.07 19.20
C GLY A 14 -45.61 41.56 19.14
N ARG A 15 -44.66 40.70 18.76
CA ARG A 15 -43.39 41.15 18.17
C ARG A 15 -43.00 40.27 16.97
N PRO A 16 -42.69 40.86 15.81
CA PRO A 16 -42.31 40.12 14.61
C PRO A 16 -40.86 39.64 14.73
N SER A 17 -40.63 38.33 14.63
CA SER A 17 -39.29 37.77 14.50
C SER A 17 -38.75 38.07 13.09
N CYS A 18 -37.57 38.69 13.00
CA CYS A 18 -36.95 39.16 11.76
C CYS A 18 -36.73 38.04 10.70
N PRO A 19 -37.22 38.19 9.45
CA PRO A 19 -37.02 37.21 8.36
C PRO A 19 -35.57 36.97 7.85
N PRO A 20 -34.59 37.90 7.93
CA PRO A 20 -33.25 37.68 7.35
C PRO A 20 -32.46 36.53 7.98
N LEU A 21 -32.71 36.22 9.26
CA LEU A 21 -31.99 35.16 9.99
C LEU A 21 -32.43 33.76 9.57
N LEU A 22 -33.71 33.57 9.21
CA LEU A 22 -34.23 32.28 8.75
C LEU A 22 -33.69 31.89 7.36
N VAL A 23 -33.47 32.88 6.47
CA VAL A 23 -32.89 32.64 5.13
C VAL A 23 -31.39 32.35 5.20
N MET A 24 -30.66 32.99 6.13
CA MET A 24 -29.25 32.66 6.40
C MET A 24 -29.12 31.28 7.06
N ALA A 25 -29.99 30.95 8.02
CA ALA A 25 -30.03 29.65 8.66
C ALA A 25 -30.30 28.53 7.64
N SER A 26 -31.27 28.70 6.73
CA SER A 26 -31.60 27.67 5.72
C SER A 26 -30.49 27.46 4.69
N ARG A 27 -29.78 28.52 4.28
CA ARG A 27 -28.60 28.42 3.40
C ARG A 27 -27.41 27.74 4.10
N MET A 28 -27.16 28.04 5.37
CA MET A 28 -26.16 27.34 6.18
C MET A 28 -26.53 25.87 6.40
N GLN A 29 -27.81 25.55 6.57
CA GLN A 29 -28.30 24.18 6.75
C GLN A 29 -28.16 23.34 5.48
N MET A 30 -28.46 23.91 4.31
CA MET A 30 -28.24 23.23 3.02
C MET A 30 -26.74 23.00 2.75
N ALA A 31 -25.89 23.97 3.11
CA ALA A 31 -24.44 23.85 2.99
C ALA A 31 -23.84 22.81 3.96
N THR A 32 -24.35 22.70 5.19
CA THR A 32 -23.91 21.67 6.14
C THR A 32 -24.37 20.27 5.74
N LEU A 33 -25.59 20.11 5.23
CA LEU A 33 -26.11 18.83 4.75
C LEU A 33 -25.37 18.33 3.50
N THR A 34 -25.04 19.21 2.57
CA THR A 34 -24.23 18.88 1.39
C THR A 34 -22.79 18.50 1.78
N CYS A 35 -22.19 19.21 2.74
CA CYS A 35 -20.85 18.88 3.22
C CYS A 35 -20.82 17.53 3.99
N LEU A 36 -21.81 17.28 4.85
CA LEU A 36 -21.94 16.01 5.58
C LEU A 36 -22.19 14.83 4.62
N SER A 37 -23.03 15.00 3.60
CA SER A 37 -23.24 13.95 2.59
C SER A 37 -22.00 13.67 1.74
N LEU A 38 -21.21 14.69 1.39
CA LEU A 38 -19.90 14.48 0.77
C LEU A 38 -18.96 13.72 1.72
N LEU A 39 -18.81 14.13 2.98
CA LEU A 39 -17.95 13.46 3.95
C LEU A 39 -18.34 11.99 4.18
N LEU A 40 -19.65 11.70 4.22
CA LEU A 40 -20.17 10.34 4.28
C LEU A 40 -19.84 9.55 3.01
N LEU A 41 -19.94 10.14 1.82
CA LEU A 41 -19.53 9.50 0.56
C LEU A 41 -18.01 9.21 0.51
N TRP A 42 -17.18 10.12 1.04
CA TRP A 42 -15.73 9.94 1.16
C TRP A 42 -15.36 8.85 2.17
N SER A 43 -16.11 8.70 3.26
CA SER A 43 -15.87 7.65 4.27
C SER A 43 -16.14 6.22 3.75
N GLN A 44 -16.93 6.09 2.69
CA GLN A 44 -17.26 4.80 2.06
C GLN A 44 -16.35 4.46 0.87
N MET A 45 -15.42 5.34 0.50
CA MET A 45 -14.36 4.96 -0.43
C MET A 45 -13.50 3.91 0.28
N PRO A 46 -13.38 2.68 -0.27
CA PRO A 46 -12.42 1.71 0.22
C PRO A 46 -11.06 2.39 0.21
N GLY A 47 -10.58 2.78 1.40
CA GLY A 47 -9.32 3.50 1.53
C GLY A 47 -8.27 2.73 0.76
N ALA A 48 -7.66 3.40 -0.22
CA ALA A 48 -6.76 2.82 -1.22
C ALA A 48 -6.10 1.56 -0.66
N GLN A 49 -6.62 0.39 -1.05
CA GLN A 49 -6.10 -0.87 -0.57
C GLN A 49 -4.64 -0.88 -1.00
N GLY A 50 -3.78 -0.72 0.01
CA GLY A 50 -2.42 -0.28 -0.23
C GLY A 50 -1.68 -1.38 -0.94
N GLN A 51 -1.32 -1.11 -2.19
CA GLN A 51 -0.31 -1.82 -2.97
C GLN A 51 0.75 -2.47 -2.06
N LYS A 52 0.84 -3.80 -2.10
CA LYS A 52 1.68 -4.58 -1.18
C LYS A 52 2.25 -5.82 -1.85
N PHE A 53 3.37 -6.32 -1.34
CA PHE A 53 3.80 -7.68 -1.63
C PHE A 53 3.19 -8.65 -0.62
N GLN A 54 2.70 -9.79 -1.11
CA GLN A 54 2.10 -10.86 -0.32
C GLN A 54 2.90 -12.16 -0.50
N PHE A 55 3.72 -12.50 0.49
CA PHE A 55 4.54 -13.72 0.51
C PHE A 55 3.94 -14.72 1.50
N GLY A 56 3.01 -15.55 1.03
CA GLY A 56 2.21 -16.42 1.90
C GLY A 56 1.46 -15.58 2.96
N PRO A 57 1.63 -15.85 4.26
CA PRO A 57 1.01 -15.05 5.33
C PRO A 57 1.65 -13.65 5.52
N CYS A 58 2.84 -13.41 4.99
CA CYS A 58 3.60 -12.17 5.20
C CYS A 58 3.19 -11.07 4.21
N GLN A 59 3.10 -9.83 4.71
CA GLN A 59 2.76 -8.64 3.91
C GLN A 59 3.86 -7.59 4.02
N ALA A 60 4.38 -7.12 2.89
CA ALA A 60 5.27 -5.97 2.84
C ALA A 60 4.53 -4.79 2.21
N LYS A 61 4.20 -3.80 3.05
CA LYS A 61 3.53 -2.54 2.65
C LYS A 61 4.55 -1.42 2.50
N GLY A 62 4.21 -0.37 1.77
CA GLY A 62 5.08 0.81 1.60
C GLY A 62 6.25 0.61 0.64
N VAL A 63 6.32 -0.55 -0.03
CA VAL A 63 7.31 -0.84 -1.07
C VAL A 63 6.67 -0.63 -2.44
N VAL A 64 7.21 0.30 -3.21
CA VAL A 64 6.75 0.61 -4.57
C VAL A 64 7.68 -0.10 -5.58
N PRO A 65 7.21 -1.12 -6.32
CA PRO A 65 8.05 -1.90 -7.24
C PRO A 65 8.76 -1.03 -8.27
N GLN A 66 8.08 0.00 -8.77
CA GLN A 66 8.66 0.94 -9.72
C GLN A 66 9.92 1.63 -9.17
N LYS A 67 9.90 2.08 -7.90
CA LYS A 67 11.07 2.71 -7.28
C LYS A 67 12.25 1.74 -7.13
N LEU A 68 11.97 0.46 -6.90
CA LEU A 68 13.01 -0.58 -6.86
C LEU A 68 13.66 -0.76 -8.24
N TRP A 69 12.84 -0.83 -9.29
CA TRP A 69 13.33 -0.93 -10.67
C TRP A 69 14.11 0.31 -11.11
N GLU A 70 13.64 1.52 -10.79
CA GLU A 70 14.35 2.78 -11.06
C GLU A 70 15.73 2.81 -10.39
N ALA A 71 15.80 2.44 -9.11
CA ALA A 71 17.06 2.36 -8.38
C ALA A 71 18.02 1.32 -8.99
N PHE A 72 17.49 0.17 -9.43
CA PHE A 72 18.31 -0.86 -10.06
C PHE A 72 18.79 -0.47 -11.46
N TRP A 73 17.93 0.12 -12.30
CA TRP A 73 18.31 0.55 -13.65
C TRP A 73 19.42 1.59 -13.65
N ALA A 74 19.52 2.42 -12.61
CA ALA A 74 20.62 3.38 -12.45
C ALA A 74 22.00 2.72 -12.35
N VAL A 75 22.08 1.43 -12.00
CA VAL A 75 23.35 0.69 -11.84
C VAL A 75 23.42 -0.57 -12.70
N LYS A 76 22.36 -0.93 -13.44
CA LYS A 76 22.27 -2.20 -14.18
C LYS A 76 23.40 -2.34 -15.20
N ASP A 77 23.53 -1.35 -16.07
CA ASP A 77 24.42 -1.44 -17.23
C ASP A 77 25.89 -1.52 -16.78
N THR A 78 26.25 -0.82 -15.70
CA THR A 78 27.62 -0.87 -15.15
C THR A 78 27.93 -2.23 -14.53
N MET A 79 26.99 -2.79 -13.74
CA MET A 79 27.18 -4.10 -13.12
C MET A 79 27.21 -5.23 -14.15
N GLN A 80 26.34 -5.19 -15.15
CA GLN A 80 26.29 -6.21 -16.20
C GLN A 80 27.48 -6.11 -17.18
N ALA A 81 27.99 -4.90 -17.45
CA ALA A 81 29.22 -4.74 -18.23
C ALA A 81 30.48 -5.23 -17.51
N GLN A 82 30.48 -5.20 -16.17
CA GLN A 82 31.60 -5.69 -15.35
C GLN A 82 31.52 -7.20 -15.08
N ASP A 83 30.36 -7.85 -15.25
CA ASP A 83 30.22 -9.30 -15.11
C ASP A 83 30.80 -10.04 -16.30
N ASN A 84 32.08 -10.38 -16.21
CA ASN A 84 32.79 -11.16 -17.21
C ASN A 84 32.46 -12.67 -17.16
N ILE A 85 31.69 -13.15 -16.18
CA ILE A 85 31.44 -14.58 -15.94
C ILE A 85 30.02 -14.95 -16.38
N THR A 86 29.84 -15.22 -17.67
CA THR A 86 28.54 -15.60 -18.25
C THR A 86 28.15 -17.06 -18.02
N SER A 87 29.11 -17.92 -17.67
CA SER A 87 28.93 -19.38 -17.50
C SER A 87 28.24 -19.76 -16.19
N VAL A 88 28.26 -18.87 -15.21
CA VAL A 88 27.63 -19.06 -13.90
C VAL A 88 26.35 -18.23 -13.86
N ARG A 89 25.34 -18.73 -13.15
CA ARG A 89 24.16 -17.96 -12.74
C ARG A 89 23.87 -18.26 -11.28
N LEU A 90 23.67 -17.21 -10.48
CA LEU A 90 23.46 -17.34 -9.03
C LEU A 90 21.97 -17.61 -8.72
N LEU A 91 21.09 -16.80 -9.28
CA LEU A 91 19.64 -16.91 -9.18
C LEU A 91 19.09 -17.81 -10.28
N ARG A 92 19.40 -19.10 -10.14
CA ARG A 92 18.91 -20.15 -11.05
C ARG A 92 17.43 -20.44 -10.87
N GLN A 93 16.88 -21.18 -11.82
CA GLN A 93 15.49 -21.62 -11.81
C GLN A 93 15.12 -22.37 -10.52
N GLU A 94 15.98 -23.24 -10.04
CA GLU A 94 15.77 -24.04 -8.82
C GLU A 94 15.74 -23.17 -7.56
N VAL A 95 16.40 -22.01 -7.60
CA VAL A 95 16.39 -21.05 -6.49
C VAL A 95 15.05 -20.33 -6.42
N LEU A 96 14.38 -20.05 -7.55
CA LEU A 96 13.20 -19.15 -7.61
C LEU A 96 11.85 -19.78 -8.07
N GLN A 97 11.82 -20.94 -8.73
CA GLN A 97 10.57 -21.55 -9.19
C GLN A 97 9.85 -22.45 -8.19
N ASN A 98 8.53 -22.61 -8.33
CA ASN A 98 7.70 -23.49 -7.50
C ASN A 98 7.85 -23.22 -5.99
N VAL A 99 7.95 -21.94 -5.61
CA VAL A 99 7.88 -21.54 -4.20
C VAL A 99 6.42 -21.67 -3.78
N SER A 100 6.14 -22.64 -2.91
CA SER A 100 4.81 -22.83 -2.31
C SER A 100 4.40 -21.57 -1.54
N GLN A 101 3.13 -21.18 -1.69
CA GLN A 101 2.49 -20.11 -0.92
C GLN A 101 1.67 -20.65 0.26
N GLU A 102 1.76 -21.95 0.54
CA GLU A 102 0.94 -22.62 1.55
C GLU A 102 1.40 -22.27 2.97
N ASN A 103 0.72 -22.78 4.00
CA ASN A 103 0.97 -22.42 5.40
C ASN A 103 1.74 -23.49 6.19
N GLU A 104 2.30 -24.51 5.54
CA GLU A 104 3.10 -25.54 6.21
C GLU A 104 4.50 -25.01 6.59
N MET A 105 4.56 -24.28 7.70
CA MET A 105 5.71 -23.47 8.13
C MET A 105 7.05 -24.24 8.14
N PHE A 106 7.07 -25.51 8.58
CA PHE A 106 8.31 -26.31 8.63
C PHE A 106 8.80 -26.73 7.24
N ALA A 107 7.91 -27.26 6.38
CA ALA A 107 8.25 -27.66 5.02
C ALA A 107 8.71 -26.47 4.16
N ILE A 108 8.09 -25.31 4.38
CA ILE A 108 8.46 -24.05 3.70
C ILE A 108 9.82 -23.56 4.18
N ARG A 109 10.11 -23.61 5.47
CA ARG A 109 11.41 -23.19 6.01
C ARG A 109 12.54 -24.04 5.46
N ASP A 110 12.39 -25.37 5.46
CA ASP A 110 13.46 -26.27 5.02
C ASP A 110 13.67 -26.18 3.50
N SER A 111 12.59 -26.05 2.72
CA SER A 111 12.69 -25.85 1.28
C SER A 111 13.31 -24.48 0.94
N ALA A 112 12.90 -23.40 1.61
CA ALA A 112 13.49 -22.08 1.44
C ALA A 112 14.98 -22.08 1.82
N HIS A 113 15.34 -22.74 2.93
CA HIS A 113 16.72 -22.86 3.36
C HIS A 113 17.57 -23.61 2.33
N ARG A 114 17.10 -24.76 1.83
CA ARG A 114 17.81 -25.54 0.79
C ARG A 114 18.05 -24.70 -0.47
N ARG A 115 17.08 -23.91 -0.91
CA ARG A 115 17.20 -23.04 -2.09
C ARG A 115 18.18 -21.89 -1.86
N PHE A 116 18.13 -21.28 -0.69
CA PHE A 116 19.12 -20.29 -0.29
C PHE A 116 20.54 -20.88 -0.27
N LEU A 117 20.71 -22.13 0.18
CA LEU A 117 22.00 -22.80 0.18
C LEU A 117 22.53 -23.07 -1.24
N LEU A 118 21.66 -23.31 -2.23
CA LEU A 118 22.07 -23.43 -3.64
C LEU A 118 22.65 -22.11 -4.16
N PHE A 119 21.94 -21.01 -3.95
CA PHE A 119 22.44 -19.66 -4.25
C PHE A 119 23.77 -19.40 -3.54
N ARG A 120 23.83 -19.64 -2.22
CA ARG A 120 25.02 -19.39 -1.39
C ARG A 120 26.22 -20.21 -1.84
N ARG A 121 26.02 -21.47 -2.25
CA ARG A 121 27.08 -22.32 -2.78
C ARG A 121 27.63 -21.75 -4.08
N ALA A 122 26.77 -21.37 -5.02
CA ALA A 122 27.19 -20.76 -6.28
C ALA A 122 27.92 -19.43 -6.05
N PHE A 123 27.43 -18.60 -5.13
CA PHE A 123 28.06 -17.33 -4.76
C PHE A 123 29.48 -17.54 -4.20
N LYS A 124 29.65 -18.52 -3.29
CA LYS A 124 30.96 -18.83 -2.68
C LYS A 124 31.97 -19.51 -3.61
N GLN A 125 31.54 -19.97 -4.78
CA GLN A 125 32.46 -20.55 -5.78
C GLN A 125 33.16 -19.49 -6.63
N LEU A 126 32.68 -18.24 -6.59
CA LEU A 126 33.28 -17.12 -7.28
C LEU A 126 34.24 -16.38 -6.36
N ASP A 127 35.22 -15.70 -6.95
CA ASP A 127 35.97 -14.68 -6.23
C ASP A 127 35.02 -13.58 -5.73
N MET A 128 35.38 -12.93 -4.61
CA MET A 128 34.51 -11.97 -3.94
C MET A 128 34.02 -10.85 -4.86
N GLU A 129 34.90 -10.24 -5.65
CA GLU A 129 34.52 -9.13 -6.54
C GLU A 129 33.56 -9.63 -7.63
N ALA A 130 33.89 -10.75 -8.25
CA ALA A 130 33.05 -11.38 -9.26
C ALA A 130 31.68 -11.80 -8.68
N ALA A 131 31.63 -12.33 -7.46
CA ALA A 131 30.40 -12.72 -6.79
C ALA A 131 29.49 -11.52 -6.52
N LEU A 132 30.05 -10.39 -6.08
CA LEU A 132 29.32 -9.16 -5.82
C LEU A 132 28.77 -8.55 -7.11
N THR A 133 29.64 -8.35 -8.11
CA THR A 133 29.25 -7.80 -9.43
C THR A 133 28.15 -8.65 -10.05
N LYS A 134 28.28 -9.97 -9.98
CA LYS A 134 27.26 -10.89 -10.48
C LYS A 134 25.95 -10.84 -9.71
N ALA A 135 26.00 -10.85 -8.38
CA ALA A 135 24.79 -10.79 -7.55
C ALA A 135 24.03 -9.49 -7.76
N LEU A 136 24.74 -8.36 -7.93
CA LEU A 136 24.14 -7.07 -8.28
C LEU A 136 23.56 -7.12 -9.70
N GLY A 137 24.29 -7.65 -10.67
CA GLY A 137 23.85 -7.77 -12.06
C GLY A 137 22.60 -8.66 -12.26
N GLU A 138 22.34 -9.60 -11.35
CA GLU A 138 21.17 -10.49 -11.37
C GLU A 138 19.99 -9.99 -10.51
N VAL A 139 20.05 -8.77 -9.95
CA VAL A 139 18.94 -8.20 -9.16
C VAL A 139 17.65 -8.06 -9.98
N ASP A 140 17.74 -7.87 -11.31
CA ASP A 140 16.55 -7.91 -12.18
C ASP A 140 15.80 -9.24 -12.07
N VAL A 141 16.50 -10.37 -12.07
CA VAL A 141 15.91 -11.70 -11.90
C VAL A 141 15.13 -11.78 -10.59
N LEU A 142 15.70 -11.24 -9.50
CA LEU A 142 15.04 -11.21 -8.20
C LEU A 142 13.80 -10.30 -8.20
N LEU A 143 13.92 -9.08 -8.73
CA LEU A 143 12.81 -8.12 -8.79
C LEU A 143 11.65 -8.64 -9.66
N THR A 144 11.95 -9.23 -10.82
CA THR A 144 10.96 -9.89 -11.67
C THR A 144 10.25 -11.03 -10.93
N TRP A 145 10.99 -11.82 -10.14
CA TRP A 145 10.37 -12.87 -9.32
C TRP A 145 9.48 -12.30 -8.22
N MET A 146 9.95 -11.28 -7.47
CA MET A 146 9.19 -10.64 -6.41
C MET A 146 7.88 -10.02 -6.92
N GLN A 147 7.88 -9.45 -8.12
CA GLN A 147 6.71 -8.80 -8.72
C GLN A 147 5.50 -9.74 -8.87
N LYS A 148 5.71 -11.07 -8.95
CA LYS A 148 4.63 -12.08 -8.97
C LYS A 148 3.77 -12.06 -7.70
N PHE A 149 4.34 -11.57 -6.61
CA PHE A 149 3.72 -11.50 -5.29
C PHE A 149 3.11 -10.13 -4.99
N TYR A 150 3.21 -9.18 -5.91
CA TYR A 150 2.62 -7.86 -5.74
C TYR A 150 1.11 -7.90 -5.98
N LYS A 151 0.34 -7.35 -5.05
CA LYS A 151 -1.12 -7.31 -5.03
C LYS A 151 -1.60 -5.88 -4.80
N PHE A 152 -2.76 -5.58 -5.36
CA PHE A 152 -3.53 -4.37 -5.10
C PHE A 152 -4.45 -4.61 -3.90
#